data_AF-A0A1R1M2J6-F1
#
_entry.id   AF-A0A1R1M2J6-F1
#
_cell.length_a   1.000
_cell.length_b   1.000
_cell.length_c   1.000
_cell.angle_alpha   90.00
_cell.angle_beta   90.00
_cell.angle_gamma   90.00
#
_symmetry.space_group_name_H-M   'P 1'
#
loop_
_entity.id
_entity.type
_entity.pdbx_description
1 polymer ?
#
loop_
_entity_poly.entity_id
_entity_poly.type
_entity_poly.pdbx_seq_one_letter_code
_entity_poly.pdbx_strand_id
1 'polypeptide(L)'
;MKFIKPLAISVACLSCAFTTAAQSAEYQAVNTCTGTYPGYWQDVNPKFAEMWAGQKISNAPTQAWDAPVFKLSDKYPTKLVDDSANQGWRDAKFDALFLEYTDQATKKVLAEEYAWLVLNYSQEGNINQPGQLDYDVCENPVRPWYHIPFQTYDAMSGREFTHGLTREAPVTFSVNNGTGTDSSTMWAVGIYNATAAYTLGQIWLADGTAKIPTEDIKFKEGAVIAKPLFNTSTVRELPVLENMPSWNANISDPDFCGCIPSDGESECTLVEESNQCPRSYAQWGDVRLLQYDIAVKDHRAKGTGWVYGTFVADGQRKAKVKEPWQRLSLLGLMWGNDTPPKGGLAFNYPENPRENGFSEEVIIWETVDGLNAVGGSAQMRQMGHLGCNDRLNGPADNANSSCMSCHGTASVPDMNQVTPPLVSQFSAQTKQCVAPVINSSTAGVDRSGAAAVVKNDVTFADIDSIYFANVGAGEPFNMTVKTSKGEVNVMGEGVPAYKDGRKSWISLDYSLQTSIALKQWMQWQANKSKAVNMRITDKELRRNK
;
A
#
# COMPACT_ATOMS: atom_id res chain seq x y z
N MET A 1 83.91 32.06 19.72
CA MET A 1 82.89 31.12 19.25
C MET A 1 81.51 31.68 19.56
N LYS A 2 80.83 32.24 18.55
CA LYS A 2 79.41 32.61 18.60
C LYS A 2 78.78 32.01 17.35
N PHE A 3 77.95 30.99 17.56
CA PHE A 3 77.32 30.21 16.51
C PHE A 3 76.18 31.00 15.84
N ILE A 4 76.15 30.92 14.52
CA ILE A 4 75.13 31.45 13.61
C ILE A 4 73.86 30.59 13.73
N LYS A 5 72.68 31.22 13.87
CA LYS A 5 71.36 30.56 13.77
C LYS A 5 70.73 30.85 12.40
N PRO A 6 70.00 29.90 11.79
CA PRO A 6 69.48 30.03 10.44
C PRO A 6 68.13 30.78 10.39
N LEU A 7 67.91 31.39 9.23
CA LEU A 7 66.74 32.15 8.81
C LEU A 7 65.59 31.18 8.47
N ALA A 8 64.42 31.33 9.13
CA ALA A 8 63.20 30.59 8.78
C ALA A 8 62.29 31.47 7.91
N ILE A 9 61.91 30.95 6.75
CA ILE A 9 60.98 31.56 5.79
C ILE A 9 59.55 31.22 6.24
N SER A 10 58.76 32.22 6.62
CA SER A 10 57.32 32.07 6.85
C SER A 10 56.56 32.07 5.53
N VAL A 11 55.91 30.94 5.22
CA VAL A 11 54.89 30.84 4.17
C VAL A 11 53.58 31.38 4.74
N ALA A 12 53.03 32.43 4.11
CA ALA A 12 51.71 32.94 4.42
C ALA A 12 50.65 31.99 3.83
N CYS A 13 49.91 31.30 4.70
CA CYS A 13 48.69 30.60 4.29
C CYS A 13 47.54 31.61 4.13
N LEU A 14 47.06 31.74 2.89
CA LEU A 14 45.77 32.36 2.57
C LEU A 14 44.66 31.55 3.24
N SER A 15 44.02 32.09 4.26
CA SER A 15 42.77 31.57 4.80
C SER A 15 41.62 31.99 3.89
N CYS A 16 41.20 31.13 2.97
CA CYS A 16 39.89 31.24 2.34
C CYS A 16 38.83 31.02 3.43
N ALA A 17 38.11 32.07 3.76
CA ALA A 17 36.92 31.98 4.58
C ALA A 17 35.87 31.16 3.82
N PHE A 18 35.65 29.92 4.26
CA PHE A 18 34.45 29.18 3.90
C PHE A 18 33.27 29.90 4.54
N THR A 19 32.43 30.51 3.72
CA THR A 19 31.08 30.92 4.11
C THR A 19 30.36 29.69 4.62
N THR A 20 30.12 29.64 5.92
CA THR A 20 29.28 28.64 6.58
C THR A 20 27.92 28.62 5.89
N ALA A 21 27.57 27.47 5.31
CA ALA A 21 26.22 27.18 4.86
C ALA A 21 25.24 27.53 5.98
N ALA A 22 24.15 28.21 5.63
CA ALA A 22 23.08 28.51 6.55
C ALA A 22 22.65 27.23 7.26
N GLN A 23 22.82 27.23 8.59
CA GLN A 23 22.37 26.16 9.46
C GLN A 23 20.85 26.06 9.26
N SER A 24 20.39 24.99 8.60
CA SER A 24 18.96 24.72 8.42
C SER A 24 18.33 24.73 9.81
N ALA A 25 17.32 25.57 10.03
CA ALA A 25 16.62 25.62 11.31
C ALA A 25 16.20 24.20 11.71
N GLU A 26 16.55 23.81 12.93
CA GLU A 26 16.20 22.51 13.50
C GLU A 26 14.66 22.38 13.49
N TYR A 27 14.15 21.30 12.91
CA TYR A 27 12.71 21.06 12.86
C TYR A 27 12.16 20.89 14.27
N GLN A 28 11.13 21.65 14.61
CA GLN A 28 10.42 21.52 15.88
C GLN A 28 9.25 20.56 15.70
N ALA A 29 9.26 19.45 16.43
CA ALA A 29 8.15 18.50 16.45
C ALA A 29 6.83 19.21 16.78
N VAL A 30 5.80 18.94 15.99
CA VAL A 30 4.44 19.45 16.20
C VAL A 30 3.52 18.26 16.36
N ASN A 31 2.65 18.30 17.37
CA ASN A 31 1.58 17.30 17.47
C ASN A 31 0.58 17.48 16.32
N THR A 32 0.48 16.47 15.47
CA THR A 32 -0.40 16.42 14.29
C THR A 32 -1.70 15.66 14.53
N CYS A 33 -1.90 15.09 15.71
CA CYS A 33 -3.07 14.29 16.05
C CYS A 33 -4.15 15.15 16.70
N THR A 34 -5.10 15.63 15.90
CA THR A 34 -6.11 16.61 16.35
C THR A 34 -7.39 15.96 16.89
N GLY A 35 -7.64 14.70 16.52
CA GLY A 35 -8.91 14.02 16.81
C GLY A 35 -10.08 14.55 15.97
N THR A 36 -9.80 15.13 14.80
CA THR A 36 -10.81 15.63 13.86
C THR A 36 -11.63 14.47 13.28
N TYR A 37 -10.94 13.38 12.96
CA TYR A 37 -11.47 12.13 12.42
C TYR A 37 -11.29 10.96 13.42
N PRO A 38 -12.06 9.87 13.29
CA PRO A 38 -11.92 8.73 14.18
C PRO A 38 -10.53 8.09 14.02
N GLY A 39 -9.88 7.80 15.15
CA GLY A 39 -8.59 7.12 15.19
C GLY A 39 -8.69 5.65 14.77
N TYR A 40 -9.76 4.99 15.20
CA TYR A 40 -9.94 3.56 15.02
C TYR A 40 -11.41 3.17 14.87
N TRP A 41 -11.66 1.92 14.47
CA TRP A 41 -13.00 1.34 14.42
C TRP A 41 -13.63 1.35 15.84
N GLN A 42 -14.85 1.85 16.02
CA GLN A 42 -15.44 2.04 17.37
C GLN A 42 -14.62 2.97 18.30
N ASP A 43 -14.05 4.03 17.72
CA ASP A 43 -13.48 5.14 18.50
C ASP A 43 -14.49 5.62 19.55
N VAL A 44 -14.08 5.57 20.83
CA VAL A 44 -14.95 5.84 21.99
C VAL A 44 -15.35 7.31 22.11
N ASN A 45 -14.75 8.20 21.30
CA ASN A 45 -15.23 9.55 21.17
C ASN A 45 -16.73 9.54 20.83
N PRO A 46 -17.60 10.23 21.58
CA PRO A 46 -19.05 10.23 21.35
C PRO A 46 -19.47 10.64 19.92
N LYS A 47 -18.63 11.38 19.20
CA LYS A 47 -18.83 11.71 17.77
C LYS A 47 -18.83 10.45 16.87
N PHE A 48 -18.21 9.36 17.32
CA PHE A 48 -17.89 8.16 16.55
C PHE A 48 -18.22 6.83 17.25
N ALA A 49 -18.69 6.86 18.50
CA ALA A 49 -18.84 5.70 19.40
C ALA A 49 -19.66 4.53 18.82
N GLU A 50 -20.63 4.78 17.95
CA GLU A 50 -21.40 3.73 17.29
C GLU A 50 -21.63 4.00 15.80
N MET A 51 -21.08 3.11 14.95
CA MET A 51 -21.22 3.21 13.50
C MET A 51 -22.52 2.57 13.00
N TRP A 52 -22.95 1.44 13.59
CA TRP A 52 -24.22 0.74 13.26
C TRP A 52 -24.98 0.23 14.49
N ALA A 53 -26.28 -0.07 14.32
CA ALA A 53 -27.09 -0.73 15.36
C ALA A 53 -26.62 -2.16 15.60
N GLY A 54 -26.64 -2.59 16.87
CA GLY A 54 -26.43 -3.99 17.22
C GLY A 54 -25.00 -4.49 17.10
N GLN A 55 -24.05 -3.60 16.76
CA GLN A 55 -22.63 -3.92 16.75
C GLN A 55 -22.16 -4.30 18.17
N LYS A 56 -21.37 -5.37 18.31
CA LYS A 56 -20.65 -5.65 19.55
C LYS A 56 -19.39 -4.80 19.61
N ILE A 57 -19.20 -4.10 20.73
CA ILE A 57 -17.97 -3.34 20.96
C ILE A 57 -16.85 -4.34 21.26
N SER A 58 -15.88 -4.40 20.34
CA SER A 58 -14.71 -5.29 20.46
C SER A 58 -13.40 -4.58 20.12
N ASN A 59 -13.47 -3.34 19.61
CA ASN A 59 -12.30 -2.55 19.25
C ASN A 59 -12.21 -1.25 20.05
N ALA A 60 -12.33 -1.38 21.38
CA ALA A 60 -12.15 -0.28 22.31
C ALA A 60 -11.17 -0.69 23.43
N PRO A 61 -10.35 0.24 23.94
CA PRO A 61 -9.51 -0.01 25.11
C PRO A 61 -10.35 -0.52 26.29
N THR A 62 -9.94 -1.64 26.87
CA THR A 62 -10.60 -2.17 28.07
C THR A 62 -10.09 -1.43 29.32
N GLN A 63 -10.73 -1.63 30.47
CA GLN A 63 -10.20 -1.12 31.75
C GLN A 63 -8.81 -1.68 32.10
N ALA A 64 -8.42 -2.81 31.50
CA ALA A 64 -7.11 -3.42 31.67
C ALA A 64 -6.05 -2.91 30.68
N TRP A 65 -6.41 -2.03 29.73
CA TRP A 65 -5.46 -1.43 28.80
C TRP A 65 -4.84 -0.17 29.42
N ASP A 66 -3.53 -0.20 29.62
CA ASP A 66 -2.74 0.89 30.23
C ASP A 66 -1.69 1.50 29.28
N ALA A 67 -1.58 0.98 28.06
CA ALA A 67 -0.67 1.50 27.03
C ALA A 67 -1.33 2.63 26.20
N PRO A 68 -0.55 3.35 25.37
CA PRO A 68 -1.11 4.37 24.49
C PRO A 68 -2.23 3.83 23.59
N VAL A 69 -3.20 4.69 23.30
CA VAL A 69 -4.26 4.44 22.32
C VAL A 69 -3.90 5.22 21.06
N PHE A 70 -3.95 4.54 19.92
CA PHE A 70 -3.65 5.12 18.63
C PHE A 70 -4.46 6.39 18.38
N LYS A 71 -3.79 7.41 17.83
CA LYS A 71 -4.41 8.65 17.38
C LYS A 71 -4.05 8.88 15.92
N LEU A 72 -5.03 9.35 15.16
CA LEU A 72 -4.82 9.66 13.77
C LEU A 72 -4.08 11.00 13.63
N SER A 73 -2.86 10.96 13.09
CA SER A 73 -2.19 12.16 12.57
C SER A 73 -2.95 12.73 11.36
N ASP A 74 -3.75 13.77 11.60
CA ASP A 74 -4.75 14.31 10.67
C ASP A 74 -4.69 15.85 10.50
N LYS A 75 -3.67 16.50 11.07
CA LYS A 75 -3.40 17.94 10.90
C LYS A 75 -2.72 18.25 9.56
N TYR A 76 -3.39 17.95 8.45
CA TYR A 76 -2.78 18.08 7.11
C TYR A 76 -2.26 19.51 6.82
N PRO A 77 -1.09 19.64 6.15
CA PRO A 77 -0.57 20.94 5.75
C PRO A 77 -1.52 21.67 4.79
N THR A 78 -1.75 22.97 5.03
CA THR A 78 -2.55 23.83 4.13
C THR A 78 -1.70 24.52 3.05
N LYS A 79 -0.38 24.36 3.13
CA LYS A 79 0.60 24.84 2.15
C LYS A 79 1.47 23.66 1.75
N LEU A 80 1.90 23.65 0.49
CA LEU A 80 2.81 22.63 0.00
C LEU A 80 4.11 22.68 0.82
N VAL A 81 4.54 21.51 1.29
CA VAL A 81 5.81 21.33 1.98
C VAL A 81 6.81 20.76 0.99
N ASP A 82 7.96 21.41 0.88
CA ASP A 82 9.11 20.94 0.12
C ASP A 82 10.13 20.36 1.10
N ASP A 83 10.40 19.07 0.97
CA ASP A 83 11.39 18.35 1.78
C ASP A 83 12.55 17.82 0.92
N SER A 84 12.73 18.40 -0.28
CA SER A 84 13.68 17.96 -1.30
C SER A 84 15.12 17.76 -0.80
N ALA A 85 15.57 18.61 0.13
CA ALA A 85 16.92 18.52 0.71
C ALA A 85 17.17 17.21 1.46
N ASN A 86 16.12 16.54 1.94
CA ASN A 86 16.19 15.26 2.65
C ASN A 86 15.84 14.06 1.76
N GLN A 87 15.57 14.28 0.47
CA GLN A 87 15.12 13.25 -0.48
C GLN A 87 16.26 12.82 -1.41
N GLY A 88 17.25 12.12 -0.86
CA GLY A 88 18.49 11.77 -1.59
C GLY A 88 18.28 10.97 -2.89
N TRP A 89 17.17 10.25 -3.02
CA TRP A 89 16.81 9.53 -4.25
C TRP A 89 16.50 10.46 -5.43
N ARG A 90 16.33 11.77 -5.20
CA ARG A 90 16.13 12.79 -6.23
C ARG A 90 17.43 13.28 -6.88
N ASP A 91 18.58 12.76 -6.45
CA ASP A 91 19.86 13.04 -7.11
C ASP A 91 19.82 12.63 -8.60
N ALA A 92 20.50 13.41 -9.45
CA ALA A 92 20.52 13.21 -10.90
C ALA A 92 21.17 11.88 -11.31
N LYS A 93 21.98 11.25 -10.46
CA LYS A 93 22.51 9.90 -10.73
C LYS A 93 21.41 8.86 -10.94
N PHE A 94 20.25 9.05 -10.31
CA PHE A 94 19.12 8.14 -10.43
C PHE A 94 18.36 8.33 -11.74
N ASP A 95 18.65 9.35 -12.54
CA ASP A 95 18.04 9.52 -13.87
C ASP A 95 18.30 8.29 -14.75
N ALA A 96 19.49 7.69 -14.63
CA ALA A 96 19.86 6.47 -15.33
C ALA A 96 18.94 5.28 -15.01
N LEU A 97 18.32 5.22 -13.83
CA LEU A 97 17.37 4.16 -13.48
C LEU A 97 16.18 4.10 -14.44
N PHE A 98 15.73 5.27 -14.93
CA PHE A 98 14.51 5.43 -15.72
C PHE A 98 14.76 5.46 -17.24
N LEU A 99 16.02 5.36 -17.68
CA LEU A 99 16.37 5.37 -19.10
C LEU A 99 16.28 3.95 -19.67
N GLU A 100 15.59 3.79 -20.79
CA GLU A 100 15.39 2.50 -21.46
C GLU A 100 16.71 1.81 -21.83
N TYR A 101 17.74 2.59 -22.17
CA TYR A 101 19.04 2.08 -22.61
C TYR A 101 20.03 1.80 -21.48
N THR A 102 19.66 2.05 -20.22
CA THR A 102 20.51 1.67 -19.08
C THR A 102 20.45 0.16 -18.89
N ASP A 103 21.62 -0.47 -18.78
CA ASP A 103 21.71 -1.91 -18.61
C ASP A 103 21.13 -2.36 -17.25
N GLN A 104 20.68 -3.61 -17.20
CA GLN A 104 19.98 -4.17 -16.03
C GLN A 104 20.86 -4.23 -14.78
N ALA A 105 22.17 -4.43 -14.92
CA ALA A 105 23.07 -4.46 -13.77
C ALA A 105 23.21 -3.08 -13.13
N THR A 106 23.34 -2.04 -13.95
CA THR A 106 23.33 -0.64 -13.49
C THR A 106 21.99 -0.27 -12.87
N LYS A 107 20.86 -0.61 -13.52
CA LYS A 107 19.51 -0.37 -12.96
C LYS A 107 19.35 -1.05 -11.60
N LYS A 108 19.83 -2.29 -11.43
CA LYS A 108 19.78 -3.00 -10.16
C LYS A 108 20.47 -2.25 -9.02
N VAL A 109 21.71 -1.81 -9.23
CA VAL A 109 22.48 -1.07 -8.22
C VAL A 109 21.76 0.23 -7.84
N LEU A 110 21.26 0.97 -8.84
CA LEU A 110 20.52 2.21 -8.61
C LEU A 110 19.18 1.98 -7.91
N ALA A 111 18.45 0.92 -8.27
CA ALA A 111 17.17 0.58 -7.65
C ALA A 111 17.34 0.21 -6.17
N GLU A 112 18.36 -0.59 -5.84
CA GLU A 112 18.69 -0.93 -4.45
C GLU A 112 19.00 0.34 -3.64
N GLU A 113 19.89 1.19 -4.14
CA GLU A 113 20.23 2.44 -3.44
C GLU A 113 19.01 3.37 -3.30
N TYR A 114 18.24 3.55 -4.36
CA TYR A 114 17.02 4.37 -4.38
C TYR A 114 16.05 3.91 -3.29
N ALA A 115 15.72 2.61 -3.27
CA ALA A 115 14.74 2.08 -2.34
C ALA A 115 15.20 2.19 -0.88
N TRP A 116 16.49 1.93 -0.60
CA TRP A 116 17.03 2.07 0.75
C TRP A 116 17.06 3.52 1.23
N LEU A 117 17.31 4.50 0.34
CA LEU A 117 17.20 5.91 0.70
C LEU A 117 15.76 6.29 1.10
N VAL A 118 14.76 5.78 0.38
CA VAL A 118 13.34 6.03 0.71
C VAL A 118 12.93 5.34 2.01
N LEU A 119 13.34 4.09 2.22
CA LEU A 119 13.09 3.35 3.48
C LEU A 119 13.71 4.05 4.68
N ASN A 120 14.96 4.51 4.56
CA ASN A 120 15.62 5.24 5.64
C ASN A 120 14.90 6.56 5.94
N TYR A 121 14.51 7.30 4.89
CA TYR A 121 13.72 8.52 5.03
C TYR A 121 12.38 8.29 5.74
N SER A 122 11.71 7.16 5.48
CA SER A 122 10.45 6.82 6.15
C SER A 122 10.63 6.29 7.58
N GLN A 123 11.82 5.79 7.93
CA GLN A 123 12.14 5.34 9.29
C GLN A 123 12.64 6.47 10.20
N GLU A 124 13.24 7.51 9.64
CA GLU A 124 13.77 8.65 10.40
C GLU A 124 12.70 9.31 11.30
N GLY A 125 12.95 9.30 12.61
CA GLY A 125 12.03 9.78 13.64
C GLY A 125 10.84 8.87 13.92
N ASN A 126 10.59 7.85 13.09
CA ASN A 126 9.48 6.91 13.27
C ASN A 126 9.89 5.66 14.05
N ILE A 127 11.18 5.37 14.18
CA ILE A 127 11.67 4.23 14.97
C ILE A 127 12.61 4.67 16.09
N ASN A 128 12.75 3.81 17.10
CA ASN A 128 13.70 3.96 18.21
C ASN A 128 13.53 5.24 19.04
N GLN A 129 12.32 5.79 19.10
CA GLN A 129 12.05 6.99 19.90
C GLN A 129 11.92 6.63 21.38
N PRO A 130 12.72 7.23 22.28
CA PRO A 130 12.64 6.91 23.70
C PRO A 130 11.25 7.20 24.28
N GLY A 131 10.58 6.15 24.77
CA GLY A 131 9.27 6.26 25.40
C GLY A 131 8.09 6.44 24.43
N GLN A 132 8.31 6.30 23.13
CA GLN A 132 7.26 6.28 22.11
C GLN A 132 7.24 4.93 21.40
N LEU A 133 6.06 4.52 20.94
CA LEU A 133 5.92 3.35 20.08
C LEU A 133 6.49 3.68 18.69
N ASP A 134 7.12 2.69 18.06
CA ASP A 134 7.54 2.84 16.67
C ASP A 134 6.30 3.15 15.79
N TYR A 135 6.45 4.10 14.88
CA TYR A 135 5.41 4.63 13.99
C TYR A 135 4.24 5.33 14.71
N ASP A 136 4.42 5.77 15.97
CA ASP A 136 3.58 6.81 16.56
C ASP A 136 3.92 8.18 15.95
N VAL A 137 3.37 8.45 14.77
CA VAL A 137 3.74 9.59 13.94
C VAL A 137 3.22 10.94 14.45
N CYS A 138 2.43 10.98 15.53
CA CYS A 138 1.81 12.22 16.04
C CYS A 138 2.85 13.30 16.34
N GLU A 139 4.01 12.91 16.86
CA GLU A 139 5.07 13.81 17.34
C GLU A 139 6.45 13.37 16.82
N ASN A 140 6.54 12.97 15.55
CA ASN A 140 7.83 12.61 14.94
C ASN A 140 8.82 13.80 15.07
N PRO A 141 10.03 13.58 15.60
CA PRO A 141 10.99 14.66 15.90
C PRO A 141 11.85 15.11 14.72
N VAL A 142 11.77 14.43 13.57
CA VAL A 142 12.54 14.75 12.36
C VAL A 142 11.69 15.44 11.32
N ARG A 143 10.50 14.89 11.03
CA ARG A 143 9.55 15.42 10.04
C ARG A 143 8.14 14.89 10.30
N PRO A 144 7.08 15.66 10.02
CA PRO A 144 5.73 15.19 10.29
C PRO A 144 5.30 14.15 9.26
N TRP A 145 4.61 13.12 9.74
CA TRP A 145 3.96 12.08 8.94
C TRP A 145 2.47 12.03 9.28
N TYR A 146 1.66 11.63 8.31
CA TYR A 146 0.20 11.72 8.38
C TYR A 146 -0.43 10.40 8.00
N HIS A 147 -1.65 10.17 8.48
CA HIS A 147 -2.45 9.03 8.06
C HIS A 147 -3.56 9.48 7.12
N ILE A 148 -4.14 8.54 6.40
CA ILE A 148 -5.42 8.76 5.73
C ILE A 148 -6.58 8.45 6.70
N PRO A 149 -7.65 9.26 6.75
CA PRO A 149 -8.75 9.03 7.68
C PRO A 149 -9.74 8.01 7.11
N PHE A 150 -10.76 7.64 7.88
CA PHE A 150 -11.90 6.83 7.40
C PHE A 150 -11.54 5.48 6.78
N GLN A 151 -10.46 4.84 7.26
CA GLN A 151 -10.24 3.40 7.14
C GLN A 151 -10.76 2.66 8.38
N THR A 152 -11.88 3.12 8.92
CA THR A 152 -12.40 2.72 10.23
C THR A 152 -13.78 2.10 10.14
N TYR A 153 -14.47 2.18 8.99
CA TYR A 153 -15.88 1.80 8.83
C TYR A 153 -16.08 0.31 8.54
N ASP A 154 -15.07 -0.53 8.71
CA ASP A 154 -15.17 -1.97 8.46
C ASP A 154 -14.95 -2.74 9.76
N ALA A 155 -15.89 -3.61 10.16
CA ALA A 155 -15.79 -4.39 11.40
C ALA A 155 -14.54 -5.30 11.41
N MET A 156 -14.21 -5.89 10.26
CA MET A 156 -13.10 -6.83 10.12
C MET A 156 -11.78 -6.13 9.76
N SER A 157 -11.86 -5.04 8.99
CA SER A 157 -10.73 -4.40 8.31
C SER A 157 -10.40 -3.01 8.81
N GLY A 158 -11.30 -2.41 9.60
CA GLY A 158 -11.12 -1.07 10.15
C GLY A 158 -9.95 -1.02 11.13
N ARG A 159 -9.33 0.17 11.24
CA ARG A 159 -8.18 0.41 12.12
C ARG A 159 -8.40 -0.12 13.54
N GLU A 160 -7.43 -0.83 14.09
CA GLU A 160 -7.42 -1.22 15.50
C GLU A 160 -6.85 -0.12 16.41
N PHE A 161 -7.12 -0.18 17.72
CA PHE A 161 -6.87 0.95 18.63
C PHE A 161 -5.45 1.05 19.19
N THR A 162 -4.59 0.06 19.00
CA THR A 162 -3.25 0.02 19.61
C THR A 162 -2.20 0.71 18.73
N HIS A 163 -2.20 0.43 17.44
CA HIS A 163 -1.22 0.91 16.45
C HIS A 163 -1.88 1.48 15.18
N GLY A 164 -3.22 1.48 15.09
CA GLY A 164 -3.96 2.02 13.94
C GLY A 164 -3.93 1.10 12.71
N LEU A 165 -3.65 -0.19 12.89
CA LEU A 165 -3.52 -1.16 11.79
C LEU A 165 -4.88 -1.49 11.16
N THR A 166 -4.95 -1.51 9.83
CA THR A 166 -6.08 -2.04 9.06
C THR A 166 -5.80 -3.45 8.61
N ARG A 167 -6.81 -4.32 8.60
CA ARG A 167 -6.65 -5.67 8.02
C ARG A 167 -6.59 -5.56 6.50
N GLU A 168 -5.59 -6.20 5.91
CA GLU A 168 -5.42 -6.30 4.47
C GLU A 168 -6.16 -7.53 3.92
N ALA A 169 -6.03 -7.77 2.61
CA ALA A 169 -6.59 -8.95 1.98
C ALA A 169 -6.11 -10.25 2.68
N PRO A 170 -6.93 -11.31 2.72
CA PRO A 170 -6.47 -12.62 3.18
C PRO A 170 -5.27 -13.09 2.36
N VAL A 171 -4.26 -13.61 3.06
CA VAL A 171 -3.08 -14.21 2.46
C VAL A 171 -2.88 -15.60 3.05
N THR A 172 -2.25 -16.47 2.29
CA THR A 172 -1.83 -17.79 2.78
C THR A 172 -0.40 -18.01 2.33
N PHE A 173 0.44 -18.52 3.22
CA PHE A 173 1.85 -18.72 2.92
C PHE A 173 2.20 -20.20 2.81
N SER A 174 3.19 -20.46 1.98
CA SER A 174 3.77 -21.78 1.81
C SER A 174 4.78 -22.03 2.93
N VAL A 175 4.33 -22.64 4.02
CA VAL A 175 5.16 -23.00 5.19
C VAL A 175 6.03 -24.23 4.92
N ASN A 176 7.08 -24.42 5.72
CA ASN A 176 7.98 -25.58 5.65
C ASN A 176 7.19 -26.91 5.71
N ASN A 177 7.48 -27.83 4.79
CA ASN A 177 6.81 -29.14 4.64
C ASN A 177 5.30 -29.13 4.28
N GLY A 178 4.73 -27.99 3.89
CA GLY A 178 3.31 -27.88 3.50
C GLY A 178 3.10 -27.30 2.09
N THR A 179 1.89 -27.49 1.56
CA THR A 179 1.38 -26.87 0.30
C THR A 179 0.50 -25.63 0.58
N GLY A 180 0.46 -25.17 1.83
CA GLY A 180 -0.36 -24.06 2.34
C GLY A 180 -1.20 -24.52 3.52
N THR A 181 -0.90 -24.03 4.71
CA THR A 181 -1.61 -24.41 5.95
C THR A 181 -1.58 -23.32 7.02
N ASP A 182 -1.05 -22.14 6.73
CA ASP A 182 -1.06 -21.05 7.71
C ASP A 182 -2.30 -20.19 7.53
N SER A 183 -3.17 -20.24 8.53
CA SER A 183 -4.29 -19.34 8.64
C SER A 183 -3.78 -18.07 9.30
N SER A 184 -3.28 -17.16 8.47
CA SER A 184 -2.73 -15.88 8.93
C SER A 184 -3.49 -14.70 8.37
N THR A 185 -3.26 -13.53 8.96
CA THR A 185 -3.82 -12.26 8.49
C THR A 185 -2.72 -11.23 8.35
N MET A 186 -2.88 -10.35 7.36
CA MET A 186 -2.03 -9.19 7.16
C MET A 186 -2.70 -7.94 7.74
N TRP A 187 -1.90 -7.10 8.37
CA TRP A 187 -2.32 -5.87 9.04
C TRP A 187 -1.34 -4.76 8.73
N ALA A 188 -1.81 -3.57 8.36
CA ALA A 188 -0.90 -2.52 7.93
C ALA A 188 -1.33 -1.12 8.37
N VAL A 189 -0.37 -0.20 8.37
CA VAL A 189 -0.63 1.22 8.57
C VAL A 189 0.12 2.01 7.50
N GLY A 190 -0.59 2.85 6.75
CA GLY A 190 0.00 3.73 5.76
C GLY A 190 0.30 5.10 6.34
N ILE A 191 1.51 5.59 6.13
CA ILE A 191 1.95 6.94 6.51
C ILE A 191 2.35 7.75 5.28
N TYR A 192 2.04 9.04 5.30
CA TYR A 192 2.21 9.98 4.20
C TYR A 192 3.09 11.13 4.67
N ASN A 193 4.16 11.44 3.93
CA ASN A 193 4.99 12.59 4.28
C ASN A 193 4.21 13.91 4.08
N ALA A 194 4.74 15.03 4.57
CA ALA A 194 4.06 16.32 4.51
C ALA A 194 3.67 16.76 3.08
N THR A 195 4.51 16.45 2.08
CA THR A 195 4.23 16.74 0.67
C THR A 195 3.02 15.95 0.16
N ALA A 196 2.91 14.66 0.50
CA ALA A 196 1.76 13.83 0.17
C ALA A 196 0.50 14.28 0.93
N ALA A 197 0.66 14.56 2.22
CA ALA A 197 -0.40 14.99 3.13
C ALA A 197 -1.04 16.32 2.74
N TYR A 198 -0.32 17.22 2.07
CA TYR A 198 -0.91 18.43 1.49
C TYR A 198 -2.06 18.09 0.53
N THR A 199 -1.89 17.05 -0.30
CA THR A 199 -2.93 16.59 -1.23
C THR A 199 -4.11 15.99 -0.47
N LEU A 200 -3.84 15.20 0.58
CA LEU A 200 -4.89 14.69 1.47
C LEU A 200 -5.68 15.82 2.13
N GLY A 201 -5.02 16.90 2.56
CA GLY A 201 -5.66 18.09 3.15
C GLY A 201 -6.56 18.89 2.21
N GLN A 202 -6.48 18.65 0.89
CA GLN A 202 -7.43 19.21 -0.08
C GLN A 202 -8.76 18.44 -0.14
N ILE A 203 -8.74 17.19 0.33
CA ILE A 203 -9.89 16.28 0.40
C ILE A 203 -10.46 16.31 1.82
N TRP A 204 -9.61 16.13 2.83
CA TRP A 204 -9.97 15.98 4.23
C TRP A 204 -9.75 17.30 4.97
N LEU A 205 -10.84 17.96 5.32
CA LEU A 205 -10.84 19.32 5.87
C LEU A 205 -10.74 19.33 7.40
N ALA A 206 -10.11 20.37 7.94
CA ALA A 206 -9.89 20.55 9.37
C ALA A 206 -11.19 20.67 10.20
N ASP A 207 -12.35 20.91 9.57
CA ASP A 207 -13.66 20.91 10.23
C ASP A 207 -14.26 19.50 10.40
N GLY A 208 -13.54 18.47 9.96
CA GLY A 208 -13.97 17.08 10.01
C GLY A 208 -14.96 16.69 8.92
N THR A 209 -15.04 17.46 7.83
CA THR A 209 -15.75 17.11 6.59
C THR A 209 -14.78 16.64 5.51
N ALA A 210 -15.29 16.05 4.42
CA ALA A 210 -14.49 15.72 3.25
C ALA A 210 -15.09 16.35 2.00
N LYS A 211 -14.24 16.99 1.19
CA LYS A 211 -14.55 17.49 -0.13
C LYS A 211 -14.37 16.35 -1.13
N ILE A 212 -15.49 15.76 -1.59
CA ILE A 212 -15.46 14.74 -2.63
C ILE A 212 -14.89 15.38 -3.91
N PRO A 213 -13.80 14.84 -4.48
CA PRO A 213 -13.18 15.44 -5.66
C PRO A 213 -14.13 15.35 -6.87
N THR A 214 -14.24 16.45 -7.60
CA THR A 214 -14.96 16.51 -8.89
C THR A 214 -14.00 16.55 -10.08
N GLU A 215 -12.71 16.70 -9.80
CA GLU A 215 -11.62 16.76 -10.77
C GLU A 215 -10.52 15.80 -10.34
N ASP A 216 -9.69 15.41 -11.30
CA ASP A 216 -8.58 14.48 -11.06
C ASP A 216 -7.59 15.07 -10.03
N ILE A 217 -7.21 14.23 -9.07
CA ILE A 217 -6.24 14.60 -8.04
C ILE A 217 -4.84 14.29 -8.53
N LYS A 218 -3.87 15.09 -8.10
CA LYS A 218 -2.46 14.85 -8.38
C LYS A 218 -1.59 15.15 -7.17
N PHE A 219 -0.95 14.12 -6.64
CA PHE A 219 0.08 14.26 -5.62
C PHE A 219 1.26 15.05 -6.19
N LYS A 220 1.92 15.82 -5.31
CA LYS A 220 3.05 16.68 -5.69
C LYS A 220 4.36 15.90 -5.68
N GLU A 221 5.28 16.30 -6.55
CA GLU A 221 6.63 15.75 -6.64
C GLU A 221 7.28 15.69 -5.25
N GLY A 222 7.92 14.55 -4.92
CA GLY A 222 8.48 14.33 -3.59
C GLY A 222 7.45 13.87 -2.54
N ALA A 223 6.20 13.61 -2.91
CA ALA A 223 5.27 12.86 -2.08
C ALA A 223 5.82 11.44 -1.85
N VAL A 224 5.83 11.01 -0.59
CA VAL A 224 6.24 9.67 -0.16
C VAL A 224 5.13 9.06 0.67
N ILE A 225 4.77 7.83 0.32
CA ILE A 225 3.95 6.95 1.14
C ILE A 225 4.84 5.79 1.59
N ALA A 226 4.75 5.44 2.86
CA ALA A 226 5.36 4.25 3.41
C ALA A 226 4.29 3.43 4.13
N LYS A 227 4.38 2.10 4.05
CA LYS A 227 3.39 1.20 4.62
C LYS A 227 4.09 -0.02 5.20
N PRO A 228 4.36 -0.08 6.51
CA PRO A 228 4.68 -1.34 7.18
C PRO A 228 3.45 -2.26 7.22
N LEU A 229 3.67 -3.53 6.90
CA LEU A 229 2.67 -4.59 6.94
C LEU A 229 3.17 -5.73 7.83
N PHE A 230 2.31 -6.14 8.74
CA PHE A 230 2.55 -7.13 9.77
C PHE A 230 1.68 -8.36 9.53
N ASN A 231 2.16 -9.50 10.01
CA ASN A 231 1.53 -10.78 9.82
C ASN A 231 1.45 -11.57 11.12
N THR A 232 0.43 -12.42 11.24
CA THR A 232 0.14 -13.23 12.43
C THR A 232 0.80 -14.61 12.42
N SER A 233 1.49 -15.00 11.34
CA SER A 233 2.22 -16.26 11.29
C SER A 233 3.29 -16.33 12.37
N THR A 234 3.47 -17.52 12.93
CA THR A 234 4.57 -17.76 13.88
C THR A 234 5.90 -17.89 13.14
N VAL A 235 7.01 -17.68 13.87
CA VAL A 235 8.38 -17.95 13.36
C VAL A 235 8.57 -19.42 12.96
N ARG A 236 7.76 -20.34 13.50
CA ARG A 236 7.80 -21.75 13.11
C ARG A 236 7.22 -21.97 11.72
N GLU A 237 6.13 -21.28 11.41
CA GLU A 237 5.47 -21.32 10.11
C GLU A 237 6.27 -20.56 9.06
N LEU A 238 6.68 -19.33 9.39
CA LEU A 238 7.48 -18.45 8.56
C LEU A 238 8.79 -18.06 9.26
N PRO A 239 9.85 -18.86 9.09
CA PRO A 239 11.15 -18.60 9.71
C PRO A 239 11.73 -17.23 9.39
N VAL A 240 11.42 -16.65 8.22
CA VAL A 240 11.86 -15.29 7.83
C VAL A 240 11.42 -14.19 8.82
N LEU A 241 10.41 -14.44 9.65
CA LEU A 241 9.93 -13.55 10.71
C LEU A 241 10.77 -13.59 12.00
N GLU A 242 11.76 -14.47 12.08
CA GLU A 242 12.70 -14.50 13.20
C GLU A 242 13.44 -13.17 13.30
N ASN A 243 13.63 -12.63 14.50
CA ASN A 243 14.31 -11.34 14.71
C ASN A 243 13.63 -10.10 14.08
N MET A 244 12.42 -10.21 13.53
CA MET A 244 11.68 -9.06 13.01
C MET A 244 11.02 -8.25 14.14
N PRO A 245 10.80 -6.93 13.96
CA PRO A 245 9.94 -6.14 14.84
C PRO A 245 8.56 -6.78 14.99
N SER A 246 7.99 -6.73 16.20
CA SER A 246 6.63 -7.18 16.46
C SER A 246 5.85 -6.16 17.28
N TRP A 247 4.54 -6.13 17.06
CA TRP A 247 3.59 -5.27 17.75
C TRP A 247 2.50 -6.11 18.41
N ASN A 248 1.92 -5.58 19.49
CA ASN A 248 0.74 -6.15 20.13
C ASN A 248 -0.52 -5.42 19.63
N ALA A 249 -1.20 -6.00 18.64
CA ALA A 249 -2.33 -5.41 17.93
C ALA A 249 -3.70 -5.90 18.45
N ASN A 250 -4.72 -5.05 18.44
CA ASN A 250 -6.08 -5.49 18.77
C ASN A 250 -6.79 -6.08 17.54
N ILE A 251 -6.56 -7.36 17.25
CA ILE A 251 -7.04 -8.02 16.04
C ILE A 251 -8.09 -9.10 16.34
N SER A 252 -8.82 -9.55 15.32
CA SER A 252 -9.67 -10.75 15.40
C SER A 252 -8.84 -12.02 15.26
N ASP A 253 -9.45 -13.17 15.50
CA ASP A 253 -8.82 -14.48 15.30
C ASP A 253 -8.08 -14.57 13.94
N PRO A 254 -6.76 -14.89 13.95
CA PRO A 254 -5.93 -14.96 12.76
C PRO A 254 -6.30 -16.09 11.83
N ASP A 255 -7.08 -17.10 12.29
CA ASP A 255 -7.56 -18.22 11.48
C ASP A 255 -8.64 -17.81 10.45
N PHE A 256 -8.57 -16.55 10.01
CA PHE A 256 -9.54 -15.86 9.20
C PHE A 256 -10.93 -16.01 9.80
N CYS A 257 -11.20 -15.33 10.92
CA CYS A 257 -12.50 -15.43 11.59
C CYS A 257 -13.66 -15.50 10.59
N GLY A 258 -14.26 -16.69 10.49
CA GLY A 258 -15.26 -17.04 9.50
C GLY A 258 -16.62 -16.69 10.05
N CYS A 259 -17.22 -15.62 9.54
CA CYS A 259 -18.58 -15.28 9.91
C CYS A 259 -19.57 -16.16 9.13
N ILE A 260 -20.52 -16.74 9.85
CA ILE A 260 -21.62 -17.54 9.32
C ILE A 260 -22.83 -16.63 9.11
N PRO A 261 -23.33 -16.45 7.87
CA PRO A 261 -24.48 -15.61 7.61
C PRO A 261 -25.77 -16.22 8.14
N SER A 262 -26.77 -15.38 8.37
CA SER A 262 -28.14 -15.81 8.65
C SER A 262 -28.71 -16.72 7.54
N ASP A 263 -29.63 -17.61 7.91
CA ASP A 263 -30.23 -18.59 6.99
C ASP A 263 -30.82 -17.92 5.74
N GLY A 264 -30.41 -18.40 4.57
CA GLY A 264 -30.86 -17.88 3.26
C GLY A 264 -29.98 -16.77 2.69
N GLU A 265 -29.01 -16.25 3.46
CA GLU A 265 -28.10 -15.21 3.01
C GLU A 265 -26.76 -15.78 2.52
N SER A 266 -26.15 -15.09 1.54
CA SER A 266 -24.87 -15.51 0.95
C SER A 266 -23.64 -14.97 1.69
N GLU A 267 -23.81 -13.98 2.57
CA GLU A 267 -22.72 -13.29 3.26
C GLU A 267 -23.18 -12.63 4.56
N CYS A 268 -22.27 -12.51 5.53
CA CYS A 268 -22.56 -11.82 6.79
C CYS A 268 -22.70 -10.31 6.62
N THR A 269 -23.61 -9.74 7.40
CA THR A 269 -23.67 -8.32 7.73
C THR A 269 -22.49 -7.88 8.60
N LEU A 270 -22.24 -6.56 8.66
CA LEU A 270 -21.20 -5.96 9.50
C LEU A 270 -21.47 -6.19 11.00
N VAL A 271 -22.74 -6.35 11.35
CA VAL A 271 -23.19 -6.64 12.71
C VAL A 271 -22.84 -8.08 13.08
N GLU A 272 -23.21 -9.05 12.23
CA GLU A 272 -22.83 -10.44 12.42
C GLU A 272 -21.32 -10.60 12.52
N GLU A 273 -20.56 -9.93 11.64
CA GLU A 273 -19.10 -9.91 11.72
C GLU A 273 -18.60 -9.37 13.07
N SER A 274 -19.10 -8.21 13.52
CA SER A 274 -18.67 -7.63 14.80
C SER A 274 -18.97 -8.55 16.00
N ASN A 275 -20.03 -9.35 15.91
CA ASN A 275 -20.48 -10.27 16.96
C ASN A 275 -19.68 -11.57 16.96
N GLN A 276 -19.50 -12.16 15.78
CA GLN A 276 -18.87 -13.47 15.58
C GLN A 276 -17.34 -13.38 15.55
N CYS A 277 -16.80 -12.21 15.19
CA CYS A 277 -15.37 -11.95 15.07
C CYS A 277 -14.92 -10.80 15.98
N PRO A 278 -15.02 -10.97 17.31
CA PRO A 278 -14.50 -9.98 18.25
C PRO A 278 -12.99 -9.82 18.08
N ARG A 279 -12.47 -8.65 18.44
CA ARG A 279 -11.03 -8.38 18.50
C ARG A 279 -10.49 -8.49 19.93
N SER A 280 -9.22 -8.87 20.06
CA SER A 280 -8.54 -9.00 21.35
C SER A 280 -7.02 -8.92 21.19
N TYR A 281 -6.42 -7.88 21.76
CA TYR A 281 -4.97 -7.76 21.92
C TYR A 281 -4.39 -8.86 22.83
N ALA A 282 -5.14 -9.29 23.84
CA ALA A 282 -4.65 -10.28 24.80
C ALA A 282 -4.63 -11.70 24.24
N GLN A 283 -5.50 -12.01 23.27
CA GLN A 283 -5.63 -13.35 22.71
C GLN A 283 -4.85 -13.54 21.40
N TRP A 284 -4.78 -12.52 20.55
CA TRP A 284 -4.28 -12.66 19.18
C TRP A 284 -3.23 -11.61 18.78
N GLY A 285 -2.73 -10.80 19.71
CA GLY A 285 -2.10 -9.54 19.35
C GLY A 285 -0.69 -9.58 18.76
N ASP A 286 0.08 -10.67 18.83
CA ASP A 286 1.45 -10.69 18.27
C ASP A 286 1.42 -10.67 16.74
N VAL A 287 1.80 -9.53 16.14
CA VAL A 287 1.96 -9.37 14.69
C VAL A 287 3.39 -8.95 14.37
N ARG A 288 4.00 -9.54 13.35
CA ARG A 288 5.42 -9.35 12.99
C ARG A 288 5.57 -8.68 11.63
N LEU A 289 6.50 -7.75 11.51
CA LEU A 289 6.77 -7.07 10.24
C LEU A 289 7.16 -8.10 9.17
N LEU A 290 6.36 -8.17 8.12
CA LEU A 290 6.52 -9.12 7.01
C LEU A 290 6.84 -8.42 5.69
N GLN A 291 6.20 -7.28 5.44
CA GLN A 291 6.38 -6.50 4.21
C GLN A 291 6.44 -5.01 4.57
N TYR A 292 7.18 -4.24 3.76
CA TYR A 292 7.24 -2.79 3.88
C TYR A 292 7.21 -2.18 2.49
N ASP A 293 6.10 -1.52 2.16
CA ASP A 293 5.94 -0.89 0.86
C ASP A 293 6.28 0.59 0.91
N ILE A 294 6.86 1.07 -0.17
CA ILE A 294 7.12 2.49 -0.42
C ILE A 294 6.50 2.88 -1.76
N ALA A 295 5.98 4.10 -1.83
CA ALA A 295 5.57 4.73 -3.08
C ALA A 295 6.04 6.18 -3.11
N VAL A 296 6.68 6.57 -4.20
CA VAL A 296 7.27 7.90 -4.37
C VAL A 296 6.75 8.55 -5.62
N LYS A 297 6.29 9.79 -5.48
CA LYS A 297 5.98 10.65 -6.61
C LYS A 297 7.29 11.16 -7.23
N ASP A 298 7.62 10.63 -8.39
CA ASP A 298 8.82 10.97 -9.13
C ASP A 298 8.49 11.14 -10.62
N HIS A 299 8.72 12.34 -11.13
CA HIS A 299 8.44 12.68 -12.53
C HIS A 299 9.29 11.90 -13.55
N ARG A 300 10.40 11.28 -13.13
CA ARG A 300 11.27 10.50 -14.03
C ARG A 300 10.65 9.17 -14.42
N ALA A 301 9.71 8.65 -13.61
CA ALA A 301 8.82 7.55 -13.95
C ALA A 301 7.82 7.97 -15.03
N LYS A 302 8.27 8.08 -16.29
CA LYS A 302 7.41 8.48 -17.40
C LYS A 302 6.27 7.47 -17.57
N GLY A 303 5.07 7.96 -17.87
CA GLY A 303 3.88 7.13 -18.03
C GLY A 303 3.02 7.03 -16.77
N THR A 304 3.62 6.91 -15.59
CA THR A 304 2.89 6.73 -14.33
C THR A 304 3.12 7.86 -13.33
N GLY A 305 4.31 8.46 -13.33
CA GLY A 305 4.79 9.44 -12.36
C GLY A 305 4.96 8.90 -10.95
N TRP A 306 5.02 7.58 -10.78
CA TRP A 306 5.14 6.91 -9.49
C TRP A 306 6.20 5.82 -9.54
N VAL A 307 6.92 5.67 -8.43
CA VAL A 307 7.86 4.57 -8.19
C VAL A 307 7.40 3.81 -6.97
N TYR A 308 7.13 2.53 -7.14
CA TYR A 308 6.70 1.60 -6.10
C TYR A 308 7.84 0.65 -5.76
N GLY A 309 8.05 0.39 -4.47
CA GLY A 309 9.05 -0.56 -4.01
C GLY A 309 8.50 -1.40 -2.88
N THR A 310 8.92 -2.66 -2.83
CA THR A 310 8.48 -3.61 -1.80
C THR A 310 9.69 -4.24 -1.15
N PHE A 311 9.76 -4.10 0.17
CA PHE A 311 10.68 -4.83 1.02
C PHE A 311 9.96 -5.94 1.76
N VAL A 312 10.67 -7.02 2.07
CA VAL A 312 10.14 -8.22 2.70
C VAL A 312 11.04 -8.69 3.85
N ALA A 313 10.44 -9.34 4.84
CA ALA A 313 11.14 -9.86 6.01
C ALA A 313 12.27 -10.81 5.64
N ASP A 314 13.41 -10.64 6.30
CA ASP A 314 14.62 -11.43 6.07
C ASP A 314 15.41 -11.63 7.36
N GLY A 315 14.71 -11.79 8.48
CA GLY A 315 15.30 -11.65 9.79
C GLY A 315 16.21 -12.81 10.22
N GLN A 316 16.17 -13.96 9.54
CA GLN A 316 17.16 -15.03 9.73
C GLN A 316 18.51 -14.66 9.12
N ARG A 317 18.54 -14.31 7.82
CA ARG A 317 19.81 -13.97 7.15
C ARG A 317 20.37 -12.66 7.66
N LYS A 318 19.50 -11.73 8.06
CA LYS A 318 19.87 -10.41 8.60
C LYS A 318 19.91 -10.34 10.13
N ALA A 319 19.98 -11.47 10.83
CA ALA A 319 20.04 -11.50 12.31
C ALA A 319 21.17 -10.63 12.91
N LYS A 320 22.27 -10.42 12.17
CA LYS A 320 23.41 -9.57 12.58
C LYS A 320 23.20 -8.07 12.32
N VAL A 321 22.19 -7.69 11.56
CA VAL A 321 21.83 -6.26 11.37
C VAL A 321 21.32 -5.75 12.71
N LYS A 322 21.97 -4.68 13.21
CA LYS A 322 21.70 -4.14 14.55
C LYS A 322 20.29 -3.60 14.67
N GLU A 323 19.87 -2.82 13.66
CA GLU A 323 18.55 -2.23 13.58
C GLU A 323 17.51 -3.28 13.12
N PRO A 324 16.57 -3.72 13.97
CA PRO A 324 15.57 -4.72 13.58
C PRO A 324 14.71 -4.30 12.39
N TRP A 325 14.37 -3.01 12.26
CA TRP A 325 13.60 -2.49 11.13
C TRP A 325 14.35 -2.51 9.79
N GLN A 326 15.66 -2.76 9.80
CA GLN A 326 16.50 -2.94 8.61
C GLN A 326 16.77 -4.43 8.29
N ARG A 327 16.14 -5.37 9.01
CA ARG A 327 16.19 -6.82 8.72
C ARG A 327 15.24 -7.21 7.58
N LEU A 328 15.05 -6.30 6.64
CA LEU A 328 14.26 -6.44 5.44
C LEU A 328 15.18 -6.58 4.22
N SER A 329 14.73 -7.24 3.16
CA SER A 329 15.40 -7.27 1.86
C SER A 329 14.49 -6.69 0.78
N LEU A 330 15.07 -5.95 -0.16
CA LEU A 330 14.33 -5.38 -1.28
C LEU A 330 13.93 -6.52 -2.23
N LEU A 331 12.64 -6.60 -2.55
CA LEU A 331 12.10 -7.53 -3.54
C LEU A 331 12.22 -6.94 -4.96
N GLY A 332 11.94 -5.64 -5.09
CA GLY A 332 12.14 -4.89 -6.32
C GLY A 332 11.62 -3.46 -6.24
N LEU A 333 11.78 -2.75 -7.36
CA LEU A 333 11.33 -1.38 -7.57
C LEU A 333 10.69 -1.29 -8.97
N MET A 334 9.49 -0.72 -9.09
CA MET A 334 8.75 -0.59 -10.34
C MET A 334 8.24 0.83 -10.57
N TRP A 335 8.15 1.25 -11.82
CA TRP A 335 7.60 2.53 -12.23
C TRP A 335 6.72 2.45 -13.48
N GLY A 336 6.47 1.24 -13.96
CA GLY A 336 5.46 0.93 -14.96
C GLY A 336 5.08 -0.54 -14.92
N ASN A 337 4.16 -0.93 -15.78
CA ASN A 337 3.63 -2.27 -15.87
C ASN A 337 4.28 -3.12 -16.98
N ASP A 338 5.23 -2.59 -17.76
CA ASP A 338 5.66 -3.18 -19.03
C ASP A 338 4.40 -3.63 -19.82
N THR A 339 3.57 -2.64 -20.17
CA THR A 339 2.22 -2.86 -20.70
C THR A 339 2.26 -3.76 -21.95
N PRO A 340 1.49 -4.86 -22.00
CA PRO A 340 1.43 -5.72 -23.18
C PRO A 340 1.05 -4.95 -24.44
N PRO A 341 1.63 -5.29 -25.61
CA PRO A 341 1.21 -4.70 -26.87
C PRO A 341 -0.27 -5.02 -27.14
N LYS A 342 -0.93 -4.21 -27.98
CA LYS A 342 -2.35 -4.39 -28.30
C LYS A 342 -2.65 -5.83 -28.74
N GLY A 343 -3.58 -6.49 -28.05
CA GLY A 343 -3.98 -7.88 -28.31
C GLY A 343 -3.04 -8.93 -27.70
N GLY A 344 -1.95 -8.51 -27.06
CA GLY A 344 -1.08 -9.34 -26.25
C GLY A 344 -1.68 -9.65 -24.89
N LEU A 345 -1.10 -10.63 -24.20
CA LEU A 345 -1.53 -11.07 -22.88
C LEU A 345 -0.45 -10.77 -21.85
N ALA A 346 -0.84 -10.41 -20.64
CA ALA A 346 0.08 -10.03 -19.59
C ALA A 346 0.85 -11.23 -19.00
N PHE A 347 0.27 -12.44 -19.06
CA PHE A 347 0.85 -13.64 -18.46
C PHE A 347 2.20 -14.06 -19.08
N ASN A 348 2.53 -13.57 -20.28
CA ASN A 348 3.76 -13.91 -21.01
C ASN A 348 4.46 -12.70 -21.64
N TYR A 349 4.10 -11.48 -21.23
CA TYR A 349 4.76 -10.25 -21.67
C TYR A 349 5.29 -9.47 -20.46
N PRO A 350 6.49 -8.89 -20.50
CA PRO A 350 7.49 -9.05 -21.56
C PRO A 350 8.00 -10.49 -21.63
N GLU A 351 8.63 -10.86 -22.74
CA GLU A 351 9.13 -12.22 -22.94
C GLU A 351 10.32 -12.48 -22.02
N ASN A 352 10.25 -13.56 -21.22
CA ASN A 352 11.30 -14.02 -20.33
C ASN A 352 11.99 -12.89 -19.52
N PRO A 353 11.23 -12.17 -18.67
CA PRO A 353 11.74 -10.98 -17.97
C PRO A 353 12.92 -11.28 -17.04
N ARG A 354 13.03 -12.52 -16.57
CA ARG A 354 14.15 -12.94 -15.73
C ARG A 354 15.49 -12.92 -16.48
N GLU A 355 15.49 -13.29 -17.76
CA GLU A 355 16.69 -13.26 -18.60
C GLU A 355 16.89 -11.91 -19.28
N ASN A 356 15.81 -11.32 -19.80
CA ASN A 356 15.86 -10.11 -20.62
C ASN A 356 15.79 -8.81 -19.78
N GLY A 357 15.34 -8.91 -18.53
CA GLY A 357 14.99 -7.78 -17.70
C GLY A 357 13.65 -7.15 -18.09
N PHE A 358 13.16 -6.28 -17.21
CA PHE A 358 12.01 -5.42 -17.48
C PHE A 358 12.47 -4.04 -17.96
N SER A 359 11.59 -3.34 -18.66
CA SER A 359 11.85 -1.96 -19.10
C SER A 359 11.55 -0.97 -17.99
N GLU A 360 10.47 -1.22 -17.23
CA GLU A 360 9.86 -0.28 -16.29
C GLU A 360 9.92 -0.76 -14.83
N GLU A 361 10.71 -1.79 -14.54
CA GLU A 361 10.94 -2.28 -13.19
C GLU A 361 12.27 -3.04 -13.05
N VAL A 362 12.63 -3.31 -11.80
CA VAL A 362 13.79 -4.09 -11.41
C VAL A 362 13.36 -5.08 -10.33
N ILE A 363 13.59 -6.36 -10.59
CA ILE A 363 13.42 -7.43 -9.61
C ILE A 363 14.78 -7.82 -9.04
N ILE A 364 14.86 -7.96 -7.71
CA ILE A 364 16.05 -8.45 -7.02
C ILE A 364 15.96 -9.98 -6.93
N TRP A 365 16.33 -10.66 -8.02
CA TRP A 365 16.18 -12.11 -8.15
C TRP A 365 16.88 -12.91 -7.05
N GLU A 366 18.01 -12.43 -6.51
CA GLU A 366 18.69 -13.09 -5.39
C GLU A 366 17.87 -13.04 -4.09
N THR A 367 17.09 -11.97 -3.88
CA THR A 367 16.13 -11.90 -2.77
C THR A 367 15.00 -12.89 -3.01
N VAL A 368 14.41 -12.88 -4.20
CA VAL A 368 13.32 -13.80 -4.61
C VAL A 368 13.73 -15.26 -4.39
N ASP A 369 14.84 -15.67 -4.98
CA ASP A 369 15.32 -17.05 -4.89
C ASP A 369 15.68 -17.42 -3.45
N GLY A 370 16.32 -16.52 -2.71
CA GLY A 370 16.70 -16.75 -1.32
C GLY A 370 15.50 -16.97 -0.39
N LEU A 371 14.42 -16.21 -0.59
CA LEU A 371 13.18 -16.35 0.18
C LEU A 371 12.39 -17.58 -0.24
N ASN A 372 12.37 -17.90 -1.54
CA ASN A 372 11.66 -19.07 -2.05
C ASN A 372 12.36 -20.38 -1.67
N ALA A 373 13.68 -20.37 -1.50
CA ALA A 373 14.46 -21.54 -1.06
C ALA A 373 14.09 -22.04 0.36
N VAL A 374 13.48 -21.18 1.18
CA VAL A 374 13.00 -21.54 2.54
C VAL A 374 11.48 -21.67 2.62
N GLY A 375 10.78 -21.55 1.48
CA GLY A 375 9.33 -21.75 1.37
C GLY A 375 8.96 -23.19 0.99
N GLY A 376 7.70 -23.56 1.22
CA GLY A 376 7.16 -24.85 0.76
C GLY A 376 6.93 -24.91 -0.77
N SER A 377 6.24 -25.94 -1.25
CA SER A 377 6.09 -26.22 -2.69
C SER A 377 5.03 -25.39 -3.42
N ALA A 378 4.20 -24.61 -2.70
CA ALA A 378 3.20 -23.74 -3.32
C ALA A 378 3.85 -22.41 -3.75
N GLN A 379 4.45 -22.39 -4.95
CA GLN A 379 5.24 -21.27 -5.50
C GLN A 379 4.56 -19.90 -5.35
N MET A 380 3.27 -19.81 -5.68
CA MET A 380 2.48 -18.56 -5.61
C MET A 380 2.13 -18.10 -4.20
N ARG A 381 2.58 -18.84 -3.18
CA ARG A 381 2.41 -18.55 -1.76
C ARG A 381 3.77 -18.47 -1.04
N GLN A 382 4.88 -18.56 -1.77
CA GLN A 382 6.21 -18.40 -1.19
C GLN A 382 6.47 -16.93 -0.83
N MET A 383 7.43 -16.69 0.06
CA MET A 383 7.74 -15.34 0.54
C MET A 383 8.34 -14.41 -0.53
N GLY A 384 8.99 -14.98 -1.55
CA GLY A 384 9.53 -14.24 -2.70
C GLY A 384 8.61 -14.29 -3.92
N HIS A 385 7.33 -14.67 -3.76
CA HIS A 385 6.35 -14.67 -4.85
C HIS A 385 6.25 -13.28 -5.51
N LEU A 386 6.15 -13.28 -6.84
CA LEU A 386 5.94 -12.11 -7.68
C LEU A 386 4.62 -12.20 -8.45
N GLY A 387 4.15 -11.04 -8.89
CA GLY A 387 2.91 -10.82 -9.61
C GLY A 387 2.87 -11.39 -11.03
N CYS A 388 1.93 -10.91 -11.83
CA CYS A 388 1.68 -11.40 -13.19
C CYS A 388 2.94 -11.41 -14.06
N ASN A 389 3.32 -12.57 -14.59
CA ASN A 389 4.55 -12.76 -15.37
C ASN A 389 5.79 -12.20 -14.65
N ASP A 390 5.87 -12.46 -13.35
CA ASP A 390 6.97 -12.08 -12.46
C ASP A 390 7.16 -10.56 -12.27
N ARG A 391 6.15 -9.75 -12.59
CA ARG A 391 6.13 -8.33 -12.25
C ARG A 391 6.21 -8.10 -10.75
N LEU A 392 6.73 -6.95 -10.35
CA LEU A 392 6.85 -6.61 -8.93
C LEU A 392 5.47 -6.61 -8.28
N ASN A 393 5.40 -7.40 -7.22
CA ASN A 393 4.28 -7.50 -6.30
C ASN A 393 4.80 -8.07 -4.99
N GLY A 394 4.13 -7.82 -3.87
CA GLY A 394 4.53 -8.36 -2.58
C GLY A 394 3.92 -9.73 -2.25
N PRO A 395 4.50 -10.45 -1.28
CA PRO A 395 3.91 -11.67 -0.74
C PRO A 395 2.53 -11.47 -0.10
N ALA A 396 2.19 -10.23 0.29
CA ALA A 396 0.86 -9.89 0.78
C ALA A 396 -0.18 -9.62 -0.33
N ASP A 397 0.25 -9.62 -1.60
CA ASP A 397 -0.54 -9.11 -2.71
C ASP A 397 -1.05 -10.21 -3.64
N ASN A 398 -2.00 -9.85 -4.52
CA ASN A 398 -2.63 -10.80 -5.44
C ASN A 398 -1.69 -11.21 -6.57
N ALA A 399 -1.36 -12.48 -6.67
CA ALA A 399 -0.57 -13.06 -7.76
C ALA A 399 -0.96 -12.61 -9.18
N ASN A 400 -2.23 -12.36 -9.44
CA ASN A 400 -2.72 -11.94 -10.75
C ASN A 400 -2.49 -10.45 -11.06
N SER A 401 -1.77 -9.70 -10.22
CA SER A 401 -1.52 -8.26 -10.39
C SER A 401 -0.03 -7.92 -10.35
N SER A 402 0.29 -6.65 -10.53
CA SER A 402 1.50 -5.97 -10.05
C SER A 402 1.09 -4.88 -9.05
N CYS A 403 2.03 -4.25 -8.34
CA CYS A 403 1.68 -3.12 -7.47
C CYS A 403 0.98 -2.00 -8.27
N MET A 404 1.51 -1.67 -9.47
CA MET A 404 0.96 -0.58 -10.28
C MET A 404 -0.36 -0.93 -10.96
N SER A 405 -0.58 -2.17 -11.41
CA SER A 405 -1.88 -2.58 -11.98
C SER A 405 -2.98 -2.57 -10.91
N CYS A 406 -2.62 -2.88 -9.66
CA CYS A 406 -3.54 -2.85 -8.52
C CYS A 406 -3.92 -1.42 -8.12
N HIS A 407 -2.97 -0.48 -8.20
CA HIS A 407 -3.15 0.90 -7.74
C HIS A 407 -3.58 1.88 -8.82
N GLY A 408 -3.21 1.67 -10.09
CA GLY A 408 -3.28 2.68 -11.14
C GLY A 408 -4.68 3.17 -11.49
N THR A 409 -5.70 2.38 -11.20
CA THR A 409 -7.12 2.72 -11.41
C THR A 409 -7.82 3.20 -10.13
N ALA A 410 -7.07 3.67 -9.13
CA ALA A 410 -7.65 4.32 -7.96
C ALA A 410 -8.47 5.55 -8.38
N SER A 411 -9.75 5.56 -8.03
CA SER A 411 -10.68 6.63 -8.44
C SER A 411 -11.64 7.04 -7.34
N VAL A 412 -12.24 8.23 -7.52
CA VAL A 412 -13.34 8.70 -6.69
C VAL A 412 -14.55 7.77 -6.90
N PRO A 413 -15.17 7.26 -5.81
CA PRO A 413 -16.44 6.54 -5.92
C PRO A 413 -17.50 7.39 -6.59
N ASP A 414 -18.21 6.79 -7.54
CA ASP A 414 -19.30 7.47 -8.22
C ASP A 414 -20.52 7.68 -7.30
N MET A 415 -21.60 8.25 -7.81
CA MET A 415 -22.77 8.53 -6.98
C MET A 415 -23.46 7.26 -6.42
N ASN A 416 -23.17 6.10 -7.01
CA ASN A 416 -23.63 4.78 -6.58
C ASN A 416 -22.57 4.07 -5.73
N GLN A 417 -21.50 4.77 -5.34
CA GLN A 417 -20.37 4.24 -4.57
C GLN A 417 -19.57 3.16 -5.31
N VAL A 418 -19.64 3.13 -6.63
CA VAL A 418 -18.87 2.20 -7.47
C VAL A 418 -17.48 2.80 -7.72
N THR A 419 -16.46 1.96 -7.62
CA THR A 419 -15.13 2.20 -8.18
C THR A 419 -14.73 0.99 -9.03
N PRO A 420 -13.75 1.10 -9.95
CA PRO A 420 -13.21 -0.07 -10.64
C PRO A 420 -12.83 -1.16 -9.63
N PRO A 421 -13.28 -2.42 -9.80
CA PRO A 421 -12.85 -3.49 -8.92
C PRO A 421 -11.37 -3.76 -9.18
N LEU A 422 -10.70 -4.35 -8.19
CA LEU A 422 -9.53 -5.16 -8.48
C LEU A 422 -10.04 -6.38 -9.27
N VAL A 423 -10.00 -6.30 -10.60
CA VAL A 423 -10.80 -7.11 -11.55
C VAL A 423 -10.82 -8.62 -11.22
N SER A 424 -9.71 -9.25 -10.81
CA SER A 424 -9.69 -10.67 -10.42
C SER A 424 -10.14 -10.97 -8.99
N GLN A 425 -10.01 -10.02 -8.08
CA GLN A 425 -10.17 -10.29 -6.64
C GLN A 425 -11.61 -10.15 -6.19
N PHE A 426 -12.38 -9.26 -6.83
CA PHE A 426 -13.70 -8.89 -6.34
C PHE A 426 -14.80 -8.87 -7.39
N SER A 427 -14.51 -9.23 -8.65
CA SER A 427 -15.51 -9.14 -9.73
C SER A 427 -15.87 -10.51 -10.30
N ALA A 428 -17.09 -10.60 -10.83
CA ALA A 428 -17.53 -11.73 -11.65
C ALA A 428 -17.12 -11.58 -13.12
N GLN A 429 -16.15 -10.71 -13.47
CA GLN A 429 -15.76 -10.42 -14.87
C GLN A 429 -14.76 -11.45 -15.42
N THR A 430 -14.34 -11.26 -16.67
CA THR A 430 -13.16 -11.95 -17.23
C THR A 430 -11.94 -11.63 -16.36
N LYS A 431 -11.14 -12.64 -16.03
CA LYS A 431 -9.94 -12.45 -15.19
C LYS A 431 -8.75 -11.91 -16.01
N GLN A 432 -7.90 -11.12 -15.37
CA GLN A 432 -6.59 -10.73 -15.91
C GLN A 432 -5.53 -11.82 -15.71
N CYS A 433 -4.39 -11.67 -16.38
CA CYS A 433 -3.21 -12.54 -16.22
C CYS A 433 -3.53 -14.02 -16.44
N VAL A 434 -4.31 -14.31 -17.47
CA VAL A 434 -4.76 -15.68 -17.76
C VAL A 434 -3.88 -16.29 -18.84
N ALA A 435 -3.35 -17.48 -18.56
CA ALA A 435 -2.76 -18.34 -19.57
C ALA A 435 -3.90 -19.14 -20.26
N PRO A 436 -4.17 -18.92 -21.56
CA PRO A 436 -5.21 -19.67 -22.27
C PRO A 436 -4.87 -21.15 -22.35
N VAL A 437 -5.87 -22.03 -22.25
CA VAL A 437 -5.64 -23.47 -22.50
C VAL A 437 -5.43 -23.72 -23.99
N ILE A 438 -4.68 -24.77 -24.33
CA ILE A 438 -4.38 -25.14 -25.72
C ILE A 438 -5.68 -25.24 -26.52
N ASN A 439 -5.71 -24.58 -27.69
CA ASN A 439 -6.86 -24.52 -28.61
C ASN A 439 -8.13 -23.86 -28.04
N SER A 440 -8.03 -23.03 -27.00
CA SER A 440 -9.14 -22.20 -26.51
C SER A 440 -8.73 -20.74 -26.36
N SER A 441 -9.56 -19.84 -26.87
CA SER A 441 -9.45 -18.39 -26.63
C SER A 441 -10.40 -17.89 -25.53
N THR A 442 -11.25 -18.77 -25.00
CA THR A 442 -12.32 -18.42 -24.07
C THR A 442 -12.19 -19.08 -22.71
N ALA A 443 -11.22 -19.99 -22.54
CA ALA A 443 -10.91 -20.66 -21.29
C ALA A 443 -9.41 -20.64 -21.04
N GLY A 444 -9.03 -20.53 -19.77
CA GLY A 444 -7.64 -20.46 -19.34
C GLY A 444 -7.51 -20.74 -17.86
N VAL A 445 -6.28 -20.57 -17.38
CA VAL A 445 -5.93 -20.69 -15.96
C VAL A 445 -5.24 -19.40 -15.57
N ASP A 446 -5.72 -18.77 -14.50
CA ASP A 446 -5.05 -17.59 -13.94
C ASP A 446 -3.78 -18.00 -13.19
N ARG A 447 -2.97 -17.04 -12.76
CA ARG A 447 -1.69 -17.32 -12.11
C ARG A 447 -1.84 -18.05 -10.77
N SER A 448 -3.00 -17.93 -10.10
CA SER A 448 -3.28 -18.68 -8.87
C SER A 448 -3.59 -20.17 -9.11
N GLY A 449 -3.72 -20.58 -10.38
CA GLY A 449 -4.13 -21.93 -10.78
C GLY A 449 -5.64 -22.09 -10.89
N ALA A 450 -6.43 -21.02 -10.70
CA ALA A 450 -7.88 -21.10 -10.78
C ALA A 450 -8.34 -21.01 -12.24
N ALA A 451 -9.39 -21.77 -12.58
CA ALA A 451 -10.01 -21.69 -13.89
C ALA A 451 -10.51 -20.25 -14.17
N ALA A 452 -10.36 -19.83 -15.42
CA ALA A 452 -10.78 -18.55 -15.92
C ALA A 452 -11.54 -18.74 -17.24
N VAL A 453 -12.60 -17.97 -17.44
CA VAL A 453 -13.40 -17.98 -18.66
C VAL A 453 -13.67 -16.55 -19.13
N VAL A 454 -13.75 -16.38 -20.44
CA VAL A 454 -14.20 -15.14 -21.07
C VAL A 454 -15.69 -14.94 -20.77
N LYS A 455 -16.04 -13.72 -20.34
CA LYS A 455 -17.40 -13.29 -20.02
C LYS A 455 -17.75 -12.04 -20.82
N ASN A 456 -19.01 -11.94 -21.23
CA ASN A 456 -19.56 -10.77 -21.95
C ASN A 456 -18.73 -10.37 -23.20
N ASP A 457 -18.14 -11.36 -23.88
CA ASP A 457 -17.26 -11.17 -25.05
C ASP A 457 -16.01 -10.30 -24.80
N VAL A 458 -15.68 -10.03 -23.53
CA VAL A 458 -14.46 -9.34 -23.12
C VAL A 458 -13.34 -10.37 -22.97
N THR A 459 -12.38 -10.36 -23.88
CA THR A 459 -11.28 -11.33 -23.92
C THR A 459 -10.28 -11.13 -22.78
N PHE A 460 -9.39 -12.10 -22.55
CA PHE A 460 -8.29 -11.94 -21.60
C PHE A 460 -7.38 -10.76 -21.98
N ALA A 461 -7.11 -10.57 -23.28
CA ALA A 461 -6.31 -9.46 -23.77
C ALA A 461 -7.00 -8.10 -23.58
N ASP A 462 -8.33 -8.06 -23.69
CA ASP A 462 -9.10 -6.83 -23.42
C ASP A 462 -8.94 -6.41 -21.96
N ILE A 463 -9.08 -7.34 -21.00
CA ILE A 463 -8.85 -7.06 -19.57
C ILE A 463 -7.40 -6.68 -19.29
N ASP A 464 -6.44 -7.43 -19.83
CA ASP A 464 -5.02 -7.15 -19.61
C ASP A 464 -4.64 -5.76 -20.15
N SER A 465 -5.27 -5.31 -21.24
CA SER A 465 -5.01 -4.00 -21.85
C SER A 465 -5.43 -2.80 -21.00
N ILE A 466 -6.39 -2.98 -20.09
CA ILE A 466 -6.81 -1.92 -19.16
C ILE A 466 -6.19 -2.11 -17.78
N TYR A 467 -6.00 -3.36 -17.34
CA TYR A 467 -5.50 -3.65 -16.00
C TYR A 467 -3.99 -3.42 -15.89
N PHE A 468 -3.21 -3.82 -16.90
CA PHE A 468 -1.76 -3.61 -16.96
C PHE A 468 -1.36 -2.39 -17.78
N ALA A 469 -2.29 -1.46 -18.04
CA ALA A 469 -1.96 -0.17 -18.63
C ALA A 469 -1.17 0.69 -17.63
N ASN A 470 -0.20 1.45 -18.14
CA ASN A 470 0.32 2.59 -17.38
C ASN A 470 -0.72 3.72 -17.42
N VAL A 471 -1.27 4.03 -16.25
CA VAL A 471 -2.20 5.15 -16.08
C VAL A 471 -1.39 6.37 -15.68
N GLY A 472 -1.61 7.49 -16.39
CA GLY A 472 -0.95 8.75 -16.05
C GLY A 472 -1.32 9.23 -14.66
N ALA A 473 -0.34 9.79 -13.94
CA ALA A 473 -0.60 10.37 -12.63
C ALA A 473 -1.56 11.55 -12.65
N GLY A 474 -2.68 11.37 -11.95
CA GLY A 474 -3.79 12.32 -11.94
C GLY A 474 -4.46 12.47 -13.29
N GLU A 475 -4.33 11.46 -14.17
CA GLU A 475 -5.02 11.45 -15.46
C GLU A 475 -6.30 10.60 -15.38
N PRO A 476 -7.39 11.05 -16.03
CA PRO A 476 -8.59 10.24 -16.17
C PRO A 476 -8.33 8.96 -16.95
N PHE A 477 -9.10 7.92 -16.63
CA PHE A 477 -9.11 6.67 -17.39
C PHE A 477 -10.55 6.17 -17.57
N ASN A 478 -10.74 5.29 -18.55
CA ASN A 478 -12.00 4.58 -18.74
C ASN A 478 -11.76 3.07 -18.65
N MET A 479 -12.83 2.32 -18.50
CA MET A 479 -12.80 0.86 -18.40
C MET A 479 -13.50 0.23 -19.60
N THR A 480 -13.39 0.89 -20.77
CA THR A 480 -14.06 0.48 -22.00
C THR A 480 -13.09 -0.22 -22.93
N VAL A 481 -13.49 -1.38 -23.43
CA VAL A 481 -12.74 -2.19 -24.39
C VAL A 481 -13.55 -2.39 -25.66
N LYS A 482 -12.88 -2.61 -26.79
CA LYS A 482 -13.53 -2.85 -28.08
C LYS A 482 -13.57 -4.35 -28.37
N THR A 483 -14.75 -4.95 -28.23
CA THR A 483 -14.98 -6.37 -28.51
C THR A 483 -15.44 -6.59 -29.95
N SER A 484 -15.63 -7.85 -30.34
CA SER A 484 -16.23 -8.23 -31.63
C SER A 484 -17.69 -7.76 -31.79
N LYS A 485 -18.39 -7.47 -30.68
CA LYS A 485 -19.79 -7.02 -30.66
C LYS A 485 -19.96 -5.51 -30.46
N GLY A 486 -18.86 -4.78 -30.28
CA GLY A 486 -18.86 -3.33 -30.06
C GLY A 486 -18.06 -2.91 -28.84
N GLU A 487 -18.21 -1.66 -28.44
CA GLU A 487 -17.60 -1.15 -27.21
C GLU A 487 -18.34 -1.69 -25.99
N VAL A 488 -17.58 -2.24 -25.05
CA VAL A 488 -18.09 -2.77 -23.78
C VAL A 488 -17.36 -2.08 -22.66
N ASN A 489 -18.11 -1.43 -21.79
CA ASN A 489 -17.58 -0.98 -20.52
C ASN A 489 -17.56 -2.17 -19.55
N VAL A 490 -16.37 -2.60 -19.12
CA VAL A 490 -16.24 -3.76 -18.24
C VAL A 490 -16.89 -3.51 -16.87
N MET A 491 -17.08 -2.24 -16.50
CA MET A 491 -17.76 -1.81 -15.28
C MET A 491 -19.29 -1.82 -15.36
N GLY A 492 -19.85 -2.12 -16.53
CA GLY A 492 -21.28 -2.06 -16.77
C GLY A 492 -21.72 -0.76 -17.43
N GLU A 493 -22.96 -0.77 -17.93
CA GLU A 493 -23.54 0.36 -18.64
C GLU A 493 -23.77 1.56 -17.70
N GLY A 494 -23.46 2.76 -18.18
CA GLY A 494 -23.69 4.00 -17.42
C GLY A 494 -22.67 4.28 -16.31
N VAL A 495 -21.65 3.43 -16.12
CA VAL A 495 -20.60 3.59 -15.10
C VAL A 495 -19.36 4.26 -15.70
N PRO A 496 -18.67 5.19 -15.03
CA PRO A 496 -19.05 5.82 -13.78
C PRO A 496 -20.27 6.73 -13.93
N ALA A 497 -21.07 6.81 -12.86
CA ALA A 497 -22.20 7.73 -12.75
C ALA A 497 -21.82 8.95 -11.89
N TYR A 498 -21.28 9.99 -12.53
CA TYR A 498 -21.04 11.28 -11.87
C TYR A 498 -22.17 12.29 -12.15
N LYS A 499 -22.39 13.23 -11.22
CA LYS A 499 -23.49 14.21 -11.30
C LYS A 499 -23.38 15.17 -12.48
N ASP A 500 -22.16 15.42 -12.95
CA ASP A 500 -21.85 16.27 -14.10
C ASP A 500 -21.94 15.52 -15.45
N GLY A 501 -22.26 14.22 -15.42
CA GLY A 501 -22.35 13.37 -16.61
C GLY A 501 -21.01 12.84 -17.12
N ARG A 502 -19.90 13.09 -16.42
CA ARG A 502 -18.56 12.61 -16.78
C ARG A 502 -18.54 11.08 -16.93
N LYS A 503 -17.89 10.61 -18.00
CA LYS A 503 -17.81 9.18 -18.39
C LYS A 503 -16.44 8.54 -18.17
N SER A 504 -15.43 9.34 -17.83
CA SER A 504 -14.13 8.86 -17.36
C SER A 504 -14.10 8.87 -15.84
N TRP A 505 -13.37 7.92 -15.25
CA TRP A 505 -13.11 7.90 -13.83
C TRP A 505 -12.33 9.14 -13.41
N ILE A 506 -12.68 9.70 -12.25
CA ILE A 506 -11.92 10.78 -11.62
C ILE A 506 -10.77 10.14 -10.86
N SER A 507 -9.54 10.40 -11.30
CA SER A 507 -8.32 9.81 -10.77
C SER A 507 -8.03 10.27 -9.35
N LEU A 508 -7.58 9.33 -8.52
CA LEU A 508 -6.99 9.57 -7.21
C LEU A 508 -5.47 9.32 -7.21
N ASP A 509 -4.86 9.31 -8.39
CA ASP A 509 -3.41 9.27 -8.59
C ASP A 509 -2.74 8.14 -7.80
N TYR A 510 -3.14 6.90 -8.13
CA TYR A 510 -2.64 5.65 -7.53
C TYR A 510 -2.98 5.44 -6.03
N SER A 511 -3.69 6.38 -5.40
CA SER A 511 -4.07 6.27 -3.98
C SER A 511 -5.32 5.42 -3.76
N LEU A 512 -5.14 4.09 -3.82
CA LEU A 512 -6.21 3.12 -3.52
C LEU A 512 -6.80 3.31 -2.12
N GLN A 513 -5.98 3.65 -1.13
CA GLN A 513 -6.47 3.94 0.22
C GLN A 513 -7.40 5.16 0.25
N THR A 514 -7.17 6.19 -0.58
CA THR A 514 -8.09 7.34 -0.70
C THR A 514 -9.41 6.93 -1.31
N SER A 515 -9.40 6.04 -2.32
CA SER A 515 -10.62 5.49 -2.90
C SER A 515 -11.47 4.77 -1.84
N ILE A 516 -10.83 3.89 -1.06
CA ILE A 516 -11.47 3.15 0.05
C ILE A 516 -11.99 4.11 1.13
N ALA A 517 -11.18 5.09 1.53
CA ALA A 517 -11.55 6.05 2.58
C ALA A 517 -12.73 6.94 2.17
N LEU A 518 -12.74 7.45 0.92
CA LEU A 518 -13.87 8.22 0.38
C LEU A 518 -15.14 7.38 0.33
N LYS A 519 -15.04 6.11 -0.07
CA LYS A 519 -16.16 5.20 -0.10
C LYS A 519 -16.75 4.98 1.30
N GLN A 520 -15.90 4.67 2.27
CA GLN A 520 -16.31 4.51 3.68
C GLN A 520 -16.89 5.81 4.25
N TRP A 521 -16.31 6.97 3.91
CA TRP A 521 -16.85 8.27 4.29
C TRP A 521 -18.25 8.51 3.71
N MET A 522 -18.46 8.29 2.41
CA MET A 522 -19.75 8.45 1.75
C MET A 522 -20.81 7.52 2.37
N GLN A 523 -20.43 6.29 2.71
CA GLN A 523 -21.29 5.34 3.42
C GLN A 523 -21.66 5.84 4.81
N TRP A 524 -20.66 6.28 5.59
CA TRP A 524 -20.90 6.84 6.91
C TRP A 524 -21.81 8.08 6.85
N GLN A 525 -21.62 8.97 5.88
CA GLN A 525 -22.49 10.14 5.66
C GLN A 525 -23.92 9.74 5.33
N ALA A 526 -24.11 8.74 4.47
CA ALA A 526 -25.44 8.23 4.12
C ALA A 526 -26.14 7.53 5.29
N ASN A 527 -25.38 6.91 6.20
CA ASN A 527 -25.92 6.16 7.33
C ASN A 527 -26.12 7.03 8.59
N LYS A 528 -25.29 8.04 8.84
CA LYS A 528 -25.43 8.89 10.04
C LYS A 528 -26.73 9.72 10.07
N SER A 529 -27.34 9.97 8.90
CA SER A 529 -28.63 10.66 8.79
C SER A 529 -29.82 9.75 9.08
N LYS A 530 -29.61 8.44 9.17
CA LYS A 530 -30.63 7.43 9.48
C LYS A 530 -30.63 7.09 10.97
N ALA A 531 -31.80 6.71 11.48
CA ALA A 531 -31.87 6.08 12.80
C ALA A 531 -30.96 4.85 12.86
N VAL A 532 -30.38 4.57 14.02
CA VAL A 532 -29.33 3.55 14.20
C VAL A 532 -29.78 2.18 13.64
N ASN A 533 -31.04 1.78 13.91
CA ASN A 533 -31.67 0.55 13.42
C ASN A 533 -31.98 0.51 11.91
N MET A 534 -31.82 1.62 11.19
CA MET A 534 -32.04 1.73 9.74
C MET A 534 -30.72 1.94 8.96
N ARG A 535 -29.57 1.91 9.65
CA ARG A 535 -28.26 2.04 9.00
C ARG A 535 -27.95 0.75 8.25
N ILE A 536 -27.44 0.86 7.03
CA ILE A 536 -27.15 -0.31 6.20
C ILE A 536 -25.95 -1.07 6.79
N THR A 537 -26.10 -2.38 6.92
CA THR A 537 -25.13 -3.30 7.50
C THR A 537 -24.67 -4.38 6.50
N ASP A 538 -24.96 -4.20 5.21
CA ASP A 538 -24.69 -5.23 4.20
C ASP A 538 -23.26 -5.13 3.65
N LYS A 539 -22.69 -6.28 3.28
CA LYS A 539 -21.31 -6.41 2.81
C LYS A 539 -21.11 -5.95 1.37
N GLU A 540 -22.13 -6.05 0.52
CA GLU A 540 -22.08 -5.70 -0.92
C GLU A 540 -21.52 -4.30 -1.17
N LEU A 541 -21.77 -3.38 -0.23
CA LEU A 541 -21.26 -2.02 -0.28
C LEU A 541 -19.74 -1.91 -0.11
N ARG A 542 -19.02 -2.90 0.44
CA ARG A 542 -17.56 -2.81 0.65
C ARG A 542 -16.75 -3.21 -0.59
N ARG A 543 -17.25 -4.14 -1.43
CA ARG A 543 -16.44 -4.83 -2.45
C ARG A 543 -16.66 -4.41 -3.91
N ASN A 544 -17.56 -3.48 -4.21
CA ASN A 544 -17.98 -3.20 -5.61
C ASN A 544 -18.42 -4.51 -6.30
N LYS A 545 -19.40 -5.20 -5.73
CA LYS A 545 -20.07 -6.28 -6.48
C LYS A 545 -20.77 -5.71 -7.71
#